data_AF-B0ZRN8-F1
#
_entry.id   AF-B0ZRN8-F1
#
_cell.length_a   1.000
_cell.length_b   1.000
_cell.length_c   1.000
_cell.angle_alpha   90.00
_cell.angle_beta   90.00
_cell.angle_gamma   90.00
#
_symmetry.space_group_name_H-M   'P 1'
#
loop_
_entity.id
_entity.type
_entity.pdbx_description
1 polymer ?
#
loop_
_entity_poly.entity_id
_entity_poly.type
_entity_poly.pdbx_seq_one_letter_code
_entity_poly.pdbx_strand_id
1 'polypeptide(L)'
;NRDSPLFNSIGTLRISDNNLVIFGQTDVPVWSTNLTGGDVSSPVVAELFDNGNFVLRDSDNDNPDGVLWQSFDFPTDTLLPEMKLGWDVKTGFNRFIRSWKSLDDPSSGDFFFKIETRGFPEIFLWNRDSRLYRSGPWNGIRFSGVPEMQPFDYMVFNFTASKEEVTYSFRVTKKNYYSRLSLSSSGLLQRFTWIETVQNWNLFWYAPKDQCDEYKECGVYSYCDSNTSPVCNCIKGFTPRNPQAWGLRDGSDGCVRKTQLSCEGGDGFVQLKKMK
;
A
#
# COMPACT_ATOMS: atom_id res chain seq x y z
N ASN A 1 -0.42 -6.82 18.69
CA ASN A 1 0.59 -7.77 19.19
C ASN A 1 0.94 -8.88 18.18
N ARG A 2 0.97 -8.61 16.86
CA ARG A 2 1.19 -9.64 15.83
C ARG A 2 2.56 -10.34 15.91
N ASP A 3 3.57 -9.62 16.38
CA ASP A 3 4.94 -10.11 16.59
C ASP A 3 5.24 -10.36 18.09
N SER A 4 4.21 -10.37 18.93
CA SER A 4 4.31 -10.58 20.38
C SER A 4 3.11 -11.40 20.85
N PRO A 5 3.05 -12.70 20.49
CA PRO A 5 1.88 -13.54 20.77
C PRO A 5 1.72 -13.84 22.26
N LEU A 6 0.49 -14.13 22.66
CA LEU A 6 0.22 -14.79 23.94
C LEU A 6 0.51 -16.28 23.80
N PHE A 7 1.25 -16.87 24.74
CA PHE A 7 1.66 -18.28 24.66
C PHE A 7 0.57 -19.28 25.07
N ASN A 8 -0.53 -18.80 25.65
CA ASN A 8 -1.64 -19.64 26.11
C ASN A 8 -2.96 -18.86 26.04
N SER A 9 -4.06 -19.50 26.46
CA SER A 9 -5.41 -18.93 26.47
C SER A 9 -5.65 -17.88 27.56
N ILE A 10 -4.61 -17.40 28.26
CA ILE A 10 -4.71 -16.42 29.32
C ILE A 10 -4.13 -15.10 28.81
N GLY A 11 -5.01 -14.13 28.60
CA GLY A 11 -4.63 -12.76 28.25
C GLY A 11 -5.67 -11.77 28.73
N THR A 12 -5.24 -10.57 29.08
CA THR A 12 -6.13 -9.49 29.50
C THR A 12 -5.73 -8.19 28.83
N LEU A 13 -6.67 -7.56 28.13
CA LEU A 13 -6.53 -6.20 27.61
C LEU A 13 -7.18 -5.25 28.63
N ARG A 14 -6.41 -4.29 29.16
CA ARG A 14 -6.92 -3.27 30.07
C ARG A 14 -6.14 -1.97 29.94
N ILE A 15 -6.72 -0.91 30.50
CA ILE A 15 -6.01 0.34 30.72
C ILE A 15 -5.19 0.20 32.02
N SER A 16 -3.90 0.50 31.96
CA SER A 16 -2.97 0.55 33.09
C SER A 16 -2.12 1.81 32.95
N ASP A 17 -2.06 2.64 33.99
CA ASP A 17 -1.27 3.88 34.01
C ASP A 17 -1.53 4.78 32.78
N ASN A 18 -2.81 5.01 32.48
CA ASN A 18 -3.30 5.77 31.32
C ASN A 18 -2.82 5.26 29.95
N ASN A 19 -2.42 3.99 29.87
CA ASN A 19 -1.97 3.32 28.65
C ASN A 19 -2.81 2.06 28.39
N LEU A 20 -2.97 1.70 27.12
CA LEU A 20 -3.63 0.47 26.71
C LEU A 20 -2.60 -0.67 26.65
N VAL A 21 -2.82 -1.72 27.45
CA VAL A 21 -1.84 -2.81 27.66
C VAL A 21 -2.49 -4.18 27.56
N ILE A 22 -1.81 -5.11 26.90
CA ILE A 22 -2.12 -6.55 26.88
C ILE A 22 -1.16 -7.26 27.85
N PHE A 23 -1.74 -7.94 28.84
CA PHE A 23 -1.02 -8.76 29.81
C PHE A 23 -1.15 -10.25 29.48
N GLY A 24 -0.07 -11.01 29.70
CA GLY A 24 -0.08 -12.47 29.67
C GLY A 24 -0.39 -13.11 31.02
N GLN A 25 -0.23 -14.44 31.12
CA GLN A 25 -0.58 -15.22 32.32
C GLN A 25 0.05 -14.72 33.63
N THR A 26 1.26 -14.18 33.58
CA THR A 26 2.04 -13.76 34.76
C THR A 26 1.93 -12.26 35.05
N ASP A 27 0.88 -11.58 34.56
CA ASP A 27 0.75 -10.10 34.61
C ASP A 27 1.95 -9.35 33.99
N VAL A 28 2.68 -10.02 33.09
CA VAL A 28 3.77 -9.41 32.32
C VAL A 28 3.16 -8.76 31.07
N PRO A 29 3.43 -7.46 30.81
CA PRO A 29 3.02 -6.80 29.57
C PRO A 29 3.62 -7.50 28.35
N VAL A 30 2.76 -7.90 27.42
CA VAL A 30 3.15 -8.51 26.14
C VAL A 30 3.12 -7.48 25.01
N TRP A 31 2.25 -6.48 25.11
CA TRP A 31 2.15 -5.37 24.17
C TRP A 31 1.50 -4.16 24.86
N SER A 32 1.91 -2.95 24.47
CA SER A 32 1.27 -1.71 24.91
C SER A 32 1.33 -0.65 23.82
N THR A 33 0.50 0.39 23.93
CA THR A 33 0.69 1.57 23.08
C THR A 33 1.92 2.36 23.55
N ASN A 34 2.65 2.97 22.61
CA ASN A 34 3.86 3.73 22.92
C ASN A 34 3.52 5.22 23.05
N LEU A 35 2.86 5.57 24.15
CA LEU A 35 2.53 6.97 24.45
C LEU A 35 3.79 7.71 24.91
N THR A 36 4.23 8.70 24.13
CA THR A 36 5.28 9.62 24.55
C THR A 36 4.68 10.62 25.54
N GLY A 37 5.01 10.47 26.81
CA GLY A 37 4.39 11.18 27.93
C GLY A 37 4.31 12.70 27.77
N GLY A 38 3.08 13.20 27.76
CA GLY A 38 2.69 14.43 28.45
C GLY A 38 1.76 14.04 29.58
N ASP A 39 1.65 14.87 30.63
CA ASP A 39 0.73 14.64 31.75
C ASP A 39 -0.70 14.39 31.23
N VAL A 40 -1.10 13.12 31.14
CA VAL A 40 -2.48 12.75 30.88
C VAL A 40 -3.23 13.03 32.17
N SER A 41 -3.71 14.26 32.31
CA SER A 41 -4.36 14.80 33.51
C SER A 41 -5.75 14.20 33.77
N SER A 42 -6.32 13.54 32.77
CA SER A 42 -7.71 13.08 32.73
C SER A 42 -7.78 11.55 32.60
N PRO A 43 -8.90 10.91 33.01
CA PRO A 43 -9.09 9.48 32.74
C PRO A 43 -9.12 9.22 31.23
N VAL A 44 -8.51 8.11 30.80
CA VAL A 44 -8.49 7.70 29.38
C VAL A 44 -9.56 6.66 29.09
N VAL A 45 -10.05 6.66 27.85
CA VAL A 45 -11.06 5.72 27.36
C VAL A 45 -10.55 5.04 26.10
N ALA A 46 -10.73 3.72 26.02
CA ALA A 46 -10.51 2.95 24.81
C ALA A 46 -11.85 2.73 24.09
N GLU A 47 -11.94 3.11 22.83
CA GLU A 47 -13.19 3.13 22.07
C GLU A 47 -12.98 2.58 20.65
N LEU A 48 -13.90 1.76 20.16
CA LEU A 48 -13.91 1.28 18.78
C LEU A 48 -14.95 2.07 17.99
N PHE A 49 -14.49 2.89 17.05
CA PHE A 49 -15.35 3.67 16.17
C PHE A 49 -15.99 2.82 15.06
N ASP A 50 -17.09 3.31 14.49
CA ASP A 50 -17.86 2.63 13.43
C ASP A 50 -17.04 2.31 12.17
N ASN A 51 -16.00 3.08 11.88
CA ASN A 51 -15.09 2.83 10.75
C ASN A 51 -14.03 1.75 11.07
N GLY A 52 -14.03 1.19 12.27
CA GLY A 52 -13.07 0.19 12.74
C GLY A 52 -11.80 0.77 13.36
N ASN A 53 -11.69 2.09 13.50
CA ASN A 53 -10.57 2.70 14.20
C ASN A 53 -10.72 2.47 15.71
N PHE A 54 -9.75 1.76 16.30
CA PHE A 54 -9.69 1.55 17.74
C PHE A 54 -8.78 2.61 18.33
N VAL A 55 -9.33 3.45 19.19
CA VAL A 55 -8.64 4.63 19.71
C VAL A 55 -8.49 4.56 21.22
N LEU A 56 -7.40 5.13 21.71
CA LEU A 56 -7.23 5.52 23.09
C LEU A 56 -7.25 7.05 23.12
N ARG A 57 -8.17 7.63 23.89
CA ARG A 57 -8.39 9.08 23.96
C ARG A 57 -8.64 9.55 25.37
N ASP A 58 -8.49 10.85 25.59
CA ASP A 58 -8.99 11.50 26.80
C ASP A 58 -10.53 11.32 26.90
N SER A 59 -11.02 11.13 28.13
CA SER A 59 -12.44 11.18 28.49
C SER A 59 -13.12 12.51 28.21
N ASP A 60 -12.36 13.61 28.13
CA ASP A 60 -12.90 14.93 27.80
C ASP A 60 -13.35 14.97 26.33
N ASN A 61 -14.66 14.90 26.12
CA ASN A 61 -15.27 14.78 24.79
C ASN A 61 -15.20 16.09 23.97
N ASP A 62 -14.79 17.21 24.57
CA ASP A 62 -14.80 18.52 23.91
C ASP A 62 -13.51 18.83 23.11
N ASN A 63 -12.47 17.99 23.21
CA ASN A 63 -11.22 18.21 22.49
C ASN A 63 -11.01 17.21 21.31
N PRO A 64 -11.13 17.66 20.04
CA PRO A 64 -10.84 16.82 18.87
C PRO A 64 -9.36 16.40 18.77
N ASP A 65 -8.44 17.08 19.47
CA ASP A 65 -7.02 16.71 19.59
C ASP A 65 -6.75 15.70 20.74
N GLY A 66 -7.81 15.16 21.36
CA GLY A 66 -7.72 14.25 22.51
C GLY A 66 -7.34 12.79 22.18
N VAL A 67 -7.06 12.45 20.91
CA VAL A 67 -6.65 11.09 20.52
C VAL A 67 -5.16 10.89 20.85
N LEU A 68 -4.89 9.98 21.79
CA LEU A 68 -3.55 9.65 22.26
C LEU A 68 -2.91 8.55 21.41
N TRP A 69 -3.72 7.61 20.93
CA TRP A 69 -3.30 6.51 20.06
C TRP A 69 -4.48 6.04 19.20
N GLN A 70 -4.20 5.59 17.98
CA GLN A 70 -5.21 5.02 17.09
C GLN A 70 -4.67 3.86 16.27
N SER A 71 -5.49 2.81 16.08
CA SER A 71 -5.11 1.63 15.31
C SER A 71 -4.88 1.93 13.84
N PHE A 72 -5.54 2.96 13.30
CA PHE A 72 -5.36 3.40 11.91
C PHE A 72 -3.94 3.90 11.58
N ASP A 73 -3.15 4.28 12.59
CA ASP A 73 -1.74 4.59 12.42
C ASP A 73 -0.86 3.33 12.37
N PHE A 74 -1.34 2.19 12.87
CA PHE A 74 -0.56 0.95 12.94
C PHE A 74 -1.24 -0.17 12.16
N PRO A 75 -1.41 -0.03 10.83
CA PRO A 75 -2.01 -1.06 10.00
C PRO A 75 -1.24 -2.37 10.06
N THR A 76 -1.95 -3.49 9.89
CA THR A 76 -1.36 -4.82 9.72
C THR A 76 -1.12 -5.10 8.24
N ASP A 77 -1.93 -5.94 7.63
CA ASP A 77 -1.88 -6.33 6.22
C ASP A 77 -2.98 -5.66 5.39
N THR A 78 -3.88 -4.92 6.04
CA THR A 78 -5.14 -4.45 5.44
C THR A 78 -5.32 -2.95 5.62
N LEU A 79 -5.78 -2.30 4.56
CA LEU A 79 -6.27 -0.92 4.52
C LEU A 79 -7.80 -0.95 4.39
N LEU A 80 -8.48 -0.45 5.42
CA LEU A 80 -9.93 -0.25 5.48
C LEU A 80 -10.32 1.12 4.90
N PRO A 81 -11.62 1.37 4.67
CA PRO A 81 -12.08 2.71 4.31
C PRO A 81 -11.60 3.76 5.34
N GLU A 82 -11.30 4.97 4.87
CA GLU A 82 -10.82 6.13 5.65
C GLU A 82 -9.41 6.02 6.23
N MET A 83 -8.83 4.82 6.31
CA MET A 83 -7.42 4.66 6.67
C MET A 83 -6.51 5.38 5.67
N LYS A 84 -5.38 5.89 6.16
CA LYS A 84 -4.35 6.55 5.35
C LYS A 84 -3.16 5.61 5.16
N LEU A 85 -2.82 5.34 3.91
CA LEU A 85 -1.59 4.69 3.51
C LEU A 85 -0.59 5.76 3.07
N GLY A 86 0.57 5.87 3.71
CA GLY A 86 1.61 6.83 3.34
C GLY A 86 2.11 7.68 4.51
N TRP A 87 2.67 8.82 4.15
CA TRP A 87 3.46 9.66 5.06
C TRP A 87 2.60 10.70 5.76
N ASP A 88 2.74 10.75 7.08
CA ASP A 88 2.57 11.96 7.85
C ASP A 88 3.89 12.72 7.85
N VAL A 89 3.93 13.87 7.19
CA VAL A 89 5.18 14.63 7.02
C VAL A 89 5.58 15.32 8.32
N LYS A 90 4.62 15.66 9.20
CA LYS A 90 4.90 16.34 10.46
C LYS A 90 5.58 15.42 11.47
N THR A 91 5.08 14.19 11.59
CA THR A 91 5.64 13.19 12.53
C THR A 91 6.76 12.37 11.92
N GLY A 92 6.93 12.41 10.58
CA GLY A 92 7.87 11.57 9.85
C GLY A 92 7.44 10.10 9.79
N PHE A 93 6.19 9.80 10.18
CA PHE A 93 5.68 8.45 10.29
C PHE A 93 5.05 7.98 8.97
N ASN A 94 5.45 6.78 8.52
CA ASN A 94 4.95 6.19 7.28
C ASN A 94 4.05 4.98 7.58
N ARG A 95 2.77 5.11 7.26
CA ARG A 95 1.77 4.05 7.35
C ARG A 95 1.86 3.16 6.12
N PHE A 96 2.18 1.88 6.29
CA PHE A 96 2.23 0.91 5.20
C PHE A 96 1.63 -0.42 5.66
N ILE A 97 1.11 -1.20 4.73
CA ILE A 97 0.61 -2.55 5.04
C ILE A 97 1.73 -3.58 4.84
N ARG A 98 1.78 -4.57 5.71
CA ARG A 98 2.73 -5.69 5.69
C ARG A 98 1.97 -7.02 5.82
N SER A 99 2.27 -7.95 4.92
CA SER A 99 1.61 -9.25 4.85
C SER A 99 1.73 -10.02 6.16
N TRP A 100 0.84 -10.99 6.34
CA TRP A 100 1.11 -12.09 7.27
C TRP A 100 2.27 -12.95 6.77
N LYS A 101 2.88 -13.71 7.68
CA LYS A 101 3.99 -14.60 7.36
C LYS A 101 3.50 -15.85 6.63
N SER A 102 2.37 -16.39 7.03
CA SER A 102 1.64 -17.44 6.30
C SER A 102 0.14 -17.31 6.55
N LEU A 103 -0.67 -18.19 5.94
CA LEU A 103 -2.14 -18.16 6.14
C LEU A 103 -2.54 -18.32 7.60
N ASP A 104 -1.79 -19.10 8.38
CA ASP A 104 -2.07 -19.38 9.78
C ASP A 104 -1.13 -18.65 10.77
N ASP A 105 -0.22 -17.81 10.28
CA ASP A 105 0.74 -17.07 11.10
C ASP A 105 0.63 -15.55 10.84
N PRO A 106 -0.05 -14.80 11.73
CA PRO A 106 -0.27 -13.37 11.55
C PRO A 106 0.96 -12.51 11.85
N SER A 107 2.09 -13.10 12.26
CA SER A 107 3.35 -12.37 12.43
C SER A 107 3.77 -11.67 11.13
N SER A 108 4.67 -10.71 11.27
CA SER A 108 5.18 -9.91 10.16
C SER A 108 5.81 -10.78 9.08
N GLY A 109 5.19 -10.79 7.90
CA GLY A 109 5.73 -11.42 6.71
C GLY A 109 6.76 -10.56 5.98
N ASP A 110 7.27 -11.10 4.87
CA ASP A 110 8.34 -10.49 4.07
C ASP A 110 7.85 -9.40 3.11
N PHE A 111 6.55 -9.37 2.81
CA PHE A 111 5.98 -8.45 1.83
C PHE A 111 5.41 -7.20 2.48
N PHE A 112 5.67 -6.04 1.89
CA PHE A 112 5.08 -4.78 2.34
C PHE A 112 4.79 -3.83 1.18
N PHE A 113 3.74 -3.03 1.32
CA PHE A 113 3.27 -2.10 0.31
C PHE A 113 3.27 -0.67 0.87
N LYS A 114 4.17 0.18 0.36
CA LYS A 114 4.48 1.49 0.94
C LYS A 114 4.65 2.58 -0.11
N ILE A 115 4.33 3.82 0.27
CA ILE A 115 4.55 5.00 -0.57
C ILE A 115 6.02 5.44 -0.48
N GLU A 116 6.62 5.71 -1.64
CA GLU A 116 7.86 6.46 -1.78
C GLU A 116 7.59 7.82 -2.39
N THR A 117 8.28 8.85 -1.88
CA THR A 117 8.07 10.26 -2.25
C THR A 117 9.25 10.87 -3.01
N ARG A 118 10.20 10.04 -3.48
CA ARG A 118 11.34 10.51 -4.30
C ARG A 118 10.85 10.84 -5.71
N GLY A 119 10.63 12.12 -6.00
CA GLY A 119 10.04 12.59 -7.26
C GLY A 119 8.52 12.67 -7.14
N PHE A 120 7.78 12.16 -8.13
CA PHE A 120 6.33 11.96 -7.96
C PHE A 120 6.09 10.81 -6.98
N PRO A 121 5.15 10.95 -6.02
CA PRO A 121 4.84 9.85 -5.13
C PRO A 121 4.33 8.62 -5.87
N GLU A 122 4.90 7.46 -5.58
CA GLU A 122 4.51 6.16 -6.12
C GLU A 122 4.38 5.16 -4.99
N ILE A 123 3.56 4.12 -5.17
CA ILE A 123 3.47 3.02 -4.21
C ILE A 123 4.19 1.80 -4.77
N PHE A 124 4.96 1.13 -3.92
CA PHE A 124 5.72 -0.04 -4.29
C PHE A 124 5.35 -1.22 -3.42
N LEU A 125 5.23 -2.38 -4.07
CA LEU A 125 5.21 -3.67 -3.40
C LEU A 125 6.64 -4.19 -3.34
N TRP A 126 7.05 -4.57 -2.13
CA TRP A 126 8.36 -5.10 -1.83
C TRP A 126 8.27 -6.53 -1.31
N ASN A 127 9.31 -7.31 -1.58
CA ASN A 127 9.67 -8.51 -0.86
C ASN A 127 11.06 -8.26 -0.26
N ARG A 128 11.12 -8.03 1.05
CA ARG A 128 12.34 -7.58 1.74
C ARG A 128 12.94 -6.35 1.02
N ASP A 129 14.10 -6.50 0.38
CA ASP A 129 14.81 -5.43 -0.32
C ASP A 129 14.54 -5.39 -1.84
N SER A 130 13.73 -6.31 -2.35
CA SER A 130 13.41 -6.42 -3.77
C SER A 130 12.05 -5.80 -4.09
N ARG A 131 11.99 -4.93 -5.10
CA ARG A 131 10.74 -4.38 -5.63
C ARG A 131 10.10 -5.41 -6.57
N LEU A 132 8.85 -5.75 -6.31
CA LEU A 132 8.10 -6.69 -7.14
C LEU A 132 7.12 -5.99 -8.08
N TYR A 133 6.51 -4.91 -7.61
CA TYR A 133 5.54 -4.14 -8.37
C TYR A 133 5.60 -2.65 -8.04
N ARG A 134 5.31 -1.82 -9.03
CA ARG A 134 5.22 -0.36 -8.90
C ARG A 134 3.83 0.10 -9.33
N SER A 135 3.06 0.73 -8.46
CA SER A 135 1.75 1.29 -8.81
C SER A 135 1.83 2.42 -9.82
N GLY A 136 2.99 3.06 -9.95
CA GLY A 136 3.13 4.30 -10.71
C GLY A 136 2.61 5.52 -9.93
N PRO A 137 2.82 6.73 -10.46
CA PRO A 137 2.35 7.95 -9.84
C PRO A 137 0.83 8.09 -9.91
N TRP A 138 0.28 8.93 -9.02
CA TRP A 138 -1.10 9.37 -9.12
C TRP A 138 -1.26 10.31 -10.33
N ASN A 139 -2.19 9.99 -11.23
CA ASN A 139 -2.42 10.77 -12.46
C ASN A 139 -3.57 11.79 -12.34
N GLY A 140 -4.05 12.05 -11.12
CA GLY A 140 -5.22 12.89 -10.84
C GLY A 140 -6.51 12.09 -10.63
N ILE A 141 -6.59 10.86 -11.15
CA ILE A 141 -7.79 10.00 -11.07
C ILE A 141 -7.48 8.66 -10.39
N ARG A 142 -6.30 8.10 -10.68
CA ARG A 142 -5.85 6.79 -10.21
C ARG A 142 -4.32 6.70 -10.20
N PHE A 143 -3.77 5.65 -9.61
CA PHE A 143 -2.39 5.26 -9.86
C PHE A 143 -2.25 4.67 -11.26
N SER A 144 -1.22 5.06 -12.02
CA SER A 144 -1.14 4.71 -13.45
C SER A 144 -1.05 3.20 -13.72
N GLY A 145 -0.49 2.44 -12.79
CA GLY A 145 -0.38 0.98 -12.81
C GLY A 145 -1.57 0.23 -12.20
N VAL A 146 -2.64 0.93 -11.78
CA VAL A 146 -3.85 0.29 -11.25
C VAL A 146 -5.06 0.71 -12.10
N PRO A 147 -5.19 0.21 -13.33
CA PRO A 147 -6.26 0.63 -14.24
C PRO A 147 -7.67 0.27 -13.72
N GLU A 148 -7.79 -0.68 -12.80
CA GLU A 148 -9.03 -1.08 -12.12
C GLU A 148 -9.56 -0.03 -11.12
N MET A 149 -8.77 0.99 -10.75
CA MET A 149 -9.25 2.15 -9.99
C MET A 149 -10.08 3.08 -10.89
N GLN A 150 -11.24 2.59 -11.31
CA GLN A 150 -12.25 3.36 -12.01
C GLN A 150 -13.16 4.08 -11.01
N PRO A 151 -13.85 5.15 -11.41
CA PRO A 151 -14.93 5.72 -10.59
C PRO A 151 -16.00 4.66 -10.35
N PHE A 152 -16.23 4.30 -9.09
CA PHE A 152 -17.34 3.46 -8.68
C PHE A 152 -18.41 4.32 -8.00
N ASP A 153 -19.66 3.94 -8.17
CA ASP A 153 -20.79 4.62 -7.52
C ASP A 153 -20.82 4.41 -5.99
N TYR A 154 -20.15 3.36 -5.49
CA TYR A 154 -20.06 3.02 -4.08
C TYR A 154 -18.70 3.34 -3.44
N MET A 155 -17.68 3.76 -4.20
CA MET A 155 -16.32 3.94 -3.68
C MET A 155 -15.60 5.12 -4.33
N VAL A 156 -14.95 5.93 -3.50
CA VAL A 156 -14.13 7.07 -3.92
C VAL A 156 -12.68 6.86 -3.46
N PHE A 157 -11.73 7.17 -4.34
CA PHE A 157 -10.30 7.11 -4.07
C PHE A 157 -9.74 8.51 -3.93
N ASN A 158 -8.98 8.75 -2.86
CA ASN A 158 -8.35 10.03 -2.59
C ASN A 158 -6.84 9.87 -2.49
N PHE A 159 -6.12 10.77 -3.14
CA PHE A 159 -4.69 10.91 -2.97
C PHE A 159 -4.39 12.36 -2.56
N THR A 160 -3.80 12.52 -1.38
CA THR A 160 -3.38 13.81 -0.85
C THR A 160 -1.87 13.91 -0.98
N ALA A 161 -1.38 15.00 -1.56
CA ALA A 161 0.03 15.37 -1.53
C ALA A 161 0.14 16.85 -1.16
N SER A 162 0.43 17.12 0.10
CA SER A 162 0.60 18.46 0.67
C SER A 162 1.88 18.55 1.51
N LYS A 163 2.08 19.66 2.21
CA LYS A 163 3.22 19.83 3.13
C LYS A 163 3.03 19.04 4.43
N GLU A 164 1.80 18.65 4.72
CA GLU A 164 1.39 17.95 5.94
C GLU A 164 1.37 16.44 5.74
N GLU A 165 0.93 15.96 4.57
CA GLU A 165 0.80 14.53 4.31
C GLU A 165 0.99 14.15 2.84
N VAL A 166 1.45 12.93 2.62
CA VAL A 166 1.46 12.27 1.30
C VAL A 166 0.84 10.89 1.45
N THR A 167 -0.47 10.81 1.22
CA THR A 167 -1.27 9.63 1.57
C THR A 167 -2.29 9.25 0.52
N TYR A 168 -2.50 7.95 0.37
CA TYR A 168 -3.64 7.35 -0.31
C TYR A 168 -4.70 6.92 0.72
N SER A 169 -5.97 7.14 0.39
CA SER A 169 -7.10 6.61 1.14
C SER A 169 -8.25 6.29 0.18
N PHE A 170 -9.21 5.52 0.64
CA PHE A 170 -10.47 5.29 -0.08
C PHE A 170 -11.64 5.34 0.90
N ARG A 171 -12.82 5.70 0.40
CA ARG A 171 -14.07 5.70 1.18
C ARG A 171 -15.11 4.89 0.47
N VAL A 172 -15.97 4.23 1.24
CA VAL A 172 -17.17 3.56 0.73
C VAL A 172 -18.36 4.47 1.01
N THR A 173 -19.08 4.87 -0.03
CA THR A 173 -20.13 5.91 0.03
C THR A 173 -21.53 5.35 0.15
N LYS A 174 -21.73 4.06 -0.16
CA LYS A 174 -23.01 3.37 -0.05
C LYS A 174 -23.04 2.45 1.17
N LYS A 175 -24.18 2.46 1.87
CA LYS A 175 -24.45 1.52 2.97
C LYS A 175 -24.47 0.08 2.45
N ASN A 176 -24.11 -0.87 3.31
CA ASN A 176 -24.05 -2.32 3.00
C ASN A 176 -23.07 -2.70 1.87
N TYR A 177 -22.14 -1.81 1.53
CA TYR A 177 -20.96 -2.15 0.74
C TYR A 177 -19.77 -2.22 1.69
N TYR A 178 -19.00 -3.29 1.59
CA TYR A 178 -17.75 -3.43 2.31
C TYR A 178 -16.63 -3.70 1.31
N SER A 179 -15.53 -2.98 1.45
CA SER A 179 -14.34 -3.23 0.65
C SER A 179 -13.09 -2.97 1.46
N ARG A 180 -12.06 -3.77 1.19
CA ARG A 180 -10.76 -3.67 1.81
C ARG A 180 -9.65 -3.92 0.80
N LEU A 181 -8.50 -3.31 1.02
CA LEU A 181 -7.28 -3.61 0.29
C LEU A 181 -6.35 -4.37 1.24
N SER A 182 -5.92 -5.58 0.88
CA SER A 182 -5.16 -6.47 1.76
C SER A 182 -3.97 -7.05 1.02
N LEU A 183 -2.86 -7.25 1.73
CA LEU A 183 -1.63 -7.81 1.21
C LEU A 183 -1.48 -9.26 1.67
N SER A 184 -1.58 -10.21 0.73
CA SER A 184 -1.50 -11.63 1.03
C SER A 184 -0.10 -12.06 1.47
N SER A 185 0.00 -13.18 2.19
CA SER A 185 1.27 -13.83 2.54
C SER A 185 2.06 -14.32 1.33
N SER A 186 1.44 -14.40 0.14
CA SER A 186 2.09 -14.73 -1.13
C SER A 186 2.55 -13.50 -1.92
N GLY A 187 2.44 -12.30 -1.35
CA GLY A 187 2.88 -11.07 -2.01
C GLY A 187 1.93 -10.57 -3.10
N LEU A 188 0.63 -10.79 -2.96
CA LEU A 188 -0.38 -10.19 -3.83
C LEU A 188 -1.12 -9.08 -3.10
N LEU A 189 -1.13 -7.89 -3.69
CA LEU A 189 -2.02 -6.81 -3.26
C LEU A 189 -3.41 -7.10 -3.81
N GLN A 190 -4.41 -7.22 -2.96
CA GLN A 190 -5.74 -7.70 -3.31
C GLN A 190 -6.82 -6.73 -2.83
N ARG A 191 -7.70 -6.31 -3.73
CA ARG A 191 -8.94 -5.63 -3.34
C ARG A 191 -10.05 -6.65 -3.22
N PHE A 192 -10.66 -6.72 -2.05
CA PHE A 192 -11.86 -7.51 -1.81
C PHE A 192 -13.07 -6.58 -1.69
N THR A 193 -14.20 -7.01 -2.26
CA THR A 193 -15.50 -6.38 -2.07
C THR A 193 -16.51 -7.45 -1.65
N TRP A 194 -17.27 -7.16 -0.60
CA TRP A 194 -18.26 -8.09 -0.09
C TRP A 194 -19.51 -8.12 -0.98
N ILE A 195 -19.94 -9.31 -1.36
CA ILE A 195 -21.19 -9.51 -2.10
C ILE A 195 -22.25 -10.01 -1.12
N GLU A 196 -23.18 -9.13 -0.76
CA GLU A 196 -24.21 -9.40 0.24
C GLU A 196 -25.11 -10.58 -0.15
N THR A 197 -25.43 -10.74 -1.44
CA THR A 197 -26.34 -11.80 -1.91
C THR A 197 -25.79 -13.21 -1.75
N VAL A 198 -24.47 -13.38 -1.73
CA VAL A 198 -23.80 -14.69 -1.56
C VAL A 198 -22.97 -14.77 -0.28
N GLN A 199 -22.99 -13.71 0.54
CA GLN A 199 -22.25 -13.58 1.80
C GLN A 199 -20.78 -14.00 1.69
N ASN A 200 -20.08 -13.47 0.68
CA ASN A 200 -18.68 -13.81 0.45
C ASN A 200 -17.86 -12.61 -0.02
N TRP A 201 -16.56 -12.63 0.31
CA TRP A 201 -15.57 -11.70 -0.22
C TRP A 201 -15.23 -12.07 -1.66
N ASN A 202 -15.57 -11.19 -2.59
CA ASN A 202 -15.15 -11.31 -3.98
C ASN A 202 -13.80 -10.63 -4.18
N LEU A 203 -12.83 -11.35 -4.74
CA LEU A 203 -11.57 -10.78 -5.19
C LEU A 203 -11.82 -9.91 -6.43
N PHE A 204 -11.86 -8.59 -6.23
CA PHE A 204 -12.25 -7.63 -7.26
C PHE A 204 -11.10 -7.37 -8.24
N TRP A 205 -9.89 -7.16 -7.73
CA TRP A 205 -8.65 -7.15 -8.51
C TRP A 205 -7.47 -7.50 -7.62
N TYR A 206 -6.35 -7.84 -8.25
CA TYR A 206 -5.08 -8.01 -7.57
C TYR A 206 -3.91 -7.49 -8.41
N ALA A 207 -2.79 -7.19 -7.77
CA ALA A 207 -1.54 -6.79 -8.40
C ALA A 207 -0.35 -7.45 -7.69
N PRO A 208 0.73 -7.84 -8.41
CA PRO A 208 0.86 -7.86 -9.87
C PRO A 208 -0.10 -8.87 -10.54
N LYS A 209 -0.57 -8.59 -11.76
CA LYS A 209 -1.56 -9.42 -12.47
C LYS A 209 -0.95 -10.30 -13.57
N ASP A 210 0.05 -9.78 -14.27
CA ASP A 210 0.78 -10.49 -15.31
C ASP A 210 2.27 -10.08 -15.31
N GLN A 211 3.06 -10.70 -16.19
CA GLN A 211 4.50 -10.45 -16.31
C GLN A 211 4.84 -8.96 -16.55
N CYS A 212 3.97 -8.17 -17.19
CA CYS A 212 4.23 -6.76 -17.45
C CYS A 212 4.06 -5.87 -16.21
N ASP A 213 3.41 -6.37 -15.16
CA ASP A 213 3.35 -5.70 -13.87
C ASP A 213 4.60 -5.91 -13.03
N GLU A 214 5.39 -6.95 -13.33
CA GLU A 214 6.65 -7.21 -12.63
C GLU A 214 7.62 -6.05 -12.81
N TYR A 215 8.25 -5.67 -11.69
CA TYR A 215 9.10 -4.49 -11.66
C TYR A 215 10.35 -4.70 -12.53
N LYS A 216 10.41 -3.94 -13.64
CA LYS A 216 11.50 -3.97 -14.63
C LYS A 216 11.60 -5.28 -15.42
N GLU A 217 10.46 -5.91 -15.73
CA GLU A 217 10.41 -7.03 -16.70
C GLU A 217 11.14 -6.68 -18.00
N CYS A 218 10.86 -5.48 -18.53
CA CYS A 218 11.54 -4.95 -19.70
C CYS A 218 12.57 -3.89 -19.31
N GLY A 219 13.76 -3.97 -19.92
CA GLY A 219 14.87 -3.08 -19.66
C GLY A 219 14.64 -1.63 -20.12
N VAL A 220 15.66 -0.79 -19.95
CA VAL A 220 15.57 0.64 -20.26
C VAL A 220 15.19 0.91 -21.72
N TYR A 221 14.41 1.98 -21.95
CA TYR A 221 13.93 2.38 -23.28
C TYR A 221 13.13 1.32 -24.05
N SER A 222 12.57 0.35 -23.33
CA SER A 222 11.60 -0.61 -23.83
C SER A 222 10.32 -0.55 -23.00
N TYR A 223 9.26 -1.16 -23.49
CA TYR A 223 7.98 -1.29 -22.79
C TYR A 223 7.45 -2.72 -22.89
N CYS A 224 6.68 -3.14 -21.89
CA CYS A 224 6.03 -4.44 -21.88
C CYS A 224 4.63 -4.35 -22.48
N ASP A 225 4.29 -5.27 -23.38
CA ASP A 225 2.94 -5.46 -23.92
C ASP A 225 2.60 -6.95 -23.90
N SER A 226 1.66 -7.32 -23.04
CA SER A 226 1.22 -8.69 -22.83
C SER A 226 0.52 -9.31 -24.06
N ASN A 227 0.20 -8.51 -25.07
CA ASN A 227 -0.38 -8.98 -26.34
C ASN A 227 0.68 -9.28 -27.41
N THR A 228 1.97 -9.05 -27.12
CA THR A 228 3.07 -9.24 -28.07
C THR A 228 3.99 -10.39 -27.67
N SER A 229 4.75 -10.91 -28.64
CA SER A 229 5.76 -11.96 -28.40
C SER A 229 7.02 -11.65 -29.22
N PRO A 230 8.16 -11.29 -28.59
CA PRO A 230 8.38 -11.14 -27.14
C PRO A 230 7.55 -10.01 -26.52
N VAL A 231 7.30 -10.06 -25.21
CA VAL A 231 6.52 -9.03 -24.50
C VAL A 231 7.22 -7.69 -24.41
N CYS A 232 8.55 -7.69 -24.40
CA CYS A 232 9.34 -6.48 -24.41
C CYS A 232 9.48 -5.93 -25.84
N ASN A 233 9.18 -4.65 -25.98
CA ASN A 233 9.20 -3.93 -27.24
C ASN A 233 10.10 -2.69 -27.10
N CYS A 234 11.03 -2.50 -28.03
CA CYS A 234 11.78 -1.24 -28.07
C CYS A 234 10.86 -0.08 -28.45
N ILE A 235 11.06 1.06 -27.78
CA ILE A 235 10.40 2.32 -28.19
C ILE A 235 10.78 2.62 -29.65
N LYS A 236 9.83 3.14 -30.44
CA LYS A 236 10.08 3.52 -31.83
C LYS A 236 11.30 4.45 -31.93
N GLY A 237 12.26 4.09 -32.77
CA GLY A 237 13.56 4.78 -32.89
C GLY A 237 14.69 4.16 -32.06
N PHE A 238 14.41 3.10 -31.30
CA PHE A 238 15.38 2.32 -30.56
C PHE A 238 15.51 0.90 -31.15
N THR A 239 16.61 0.22 -30.80
CA THR A 239 16.94 -1.16 -31.19
C THR A 239 17.45 -1.93 -29.98
N PRO A 240 17.31 -3.26 -29.92
CA PRO A 240 17.82 -4.03 -28.79
C PRO A 240 19.31 -3.79 -28.56
N ARG A 241 19.71 -3.59 -27.30
CA ARG A 241 21.12 -3.45 -26.93
C ARG A 241 21.88 -4.75 -27.18
N ASN A 242 21.25 -5.87 -26.88
CA ASN A 242 21.78 -7.22 -27.06
C ASN A 242 20.82 -8.04 -27.93
N PRO A 243 21.01 -8.06 -29.27
CA PRO A 243 20.12 -8.77 -30.18
C PRO A 243 20.04 -10.28 -29.93
N GLN A 244 21.12 -10.90 -29.41
CA GLN A 244 21.14 -12.33 -29.11
C GLN A 244 20.23 -12.65 -27.92
N ALA A 245 20.39 -11.94 -26.79
CA ALA A 245 19.52 -12.08 -25.63
C ALA A 245 18.06 -11.76 -25.98
N TRP A 246 17.83 -10.69 -26.75
CA TRP A 246 16.50 -10.31 -27.21
C TRP A 246 15.84 -11.39 -28.07
N GLY A 247 16.61 -12.07 -28.94
CA GLY A 247 16.14 -13.21 -29.73
C GLY A 247 15.76 -14.42 -28.87
N LEU A 248 16.34 -14.54 -27.68
CA LEU A 248 16.00 -15.52 -26.65
C LEU A 248 14.89 -15.04 -25.69
N ARG A 249 14.26 -13.90 -26.01
CA ARG A 249 13.20 -13.25 -25.22
C ARG A 249 13.66 -12.66 -23.88
N ASP A 250 14.97 -12.47 -23.72
CA ASP A 250 15.52 -11.70 -22.60
C ASP A 250 15.59 -10.22 -22.98
N GLY A 251 14.65 -9.44 -22.43
CA GLY A 251 14.54 -7.99 -22.63
C GLY A 251 15.26 -7.16 -21.57
N SER A 252 15.99 -7.77 -20.64
CA SER A 252 16.55 -7.10 -19.45
C SER A 252 17.56 -6.01 -19.78
N ASP A 253 18.38 -6.21 -20.83
CA ASP A 253 19.36 -5.25 -21.34
C ASP A 253 18.72 -3.99 -21.97
N GLY A 254 17.42 -4.08 -22.29
CA GLY A 254 16.65 -3.00 -22.90
C GLY A 254 17.14 -2.62 -24.31
N CYS A 255 16.92 -1.36 -24.65
CA CYS A 255 17.15 -0.83 -25.99
C CYS A 255 18.07 0.39 -25.99
N VAL A 256 18.66 0.67 -27.15
CA VAL A 256 19.51 1.85 -27.41
C VAL A 256 18.98 2.62 -28.61
N ARG A 257 19.20 3.94 -28.64
CA ARG A 257 18.77 4.78 -29.76
C ARG A 257 19.47 4.35 -31.05
N LYS A 258 18.74 4.31 -32.16
CA LYS A 258 19.32 4.05 -33.48
C LYS A 258 20.20 5.21 -33.99
N THR A 259 19.85 6.43 -33.59
CA THR A 259 20.52 7.68 -34.00
C THR A 259 20.80 8.54 -32.78
N GLN A 260 21.98 9.14 -32.73
CA GLN A 260 22.38 10.07 -31.67
C GLN A 260 21.58 11.38 -31.78
N LEU A 261 21.22 11.95 -30.63
CA LEU A 261 20.51 13.23 -30.55
C LEU A 261 21.43 14.40 -30.94
N SER A 262 20.89 15.41 -31.60
CA SER A 262 21.64 16.60 -32.05
C SER A 262 21.28 17.90 -31.33
N CYS A 263 20.21 17.91 -30.51
CA CYS A 263 19.68 19.04 -29.72
C CYS A 263 19.19 20.26 -30.53
N GLU A 264 19.96 20.76 -31.49
CA GLU A 264 19.76 22.01 -32.25
C GLU A 264 18.61 21.92 -33.30
N GLY A 265 17.42 21.48 -32.88
CA GLY A 265 16.22 21.45 -33.71
C GLY A 265 16.11 20.24 -34.66
N GLY A 266 17.10 19.35 -34.68
CA GLY A 266 17.04 18.09 -35.42
C GLY A 266 16.28 16.97 -34.69
N ASP A 267 16.08 17.13 -33.37
CA ASP A 267 15.40 16.14 -32.54
C ASP A 267 13.89 16.33 -32.53
N GLY A 268 13.16 15.23 -32.36
CA GLY A 268 11.71 15.22 -32.24
C GLY A 268 11.22 14.22 -31.21
N PHE A 269 9.92 14.22 -30.98
CA PHE A 269 9.26 13.33 -30.01
C PHE A 269 8.36 12.32 -30.71
N VAL A 270 8.38 11.09 -30.22
CA VAL A 270 7.39 10.07 -30.58
C VAL A 270 6.38 9.97 -29.44
N GLN A 271 5.11 10.20 -29.75
CA GLN A 271 4.03 10.01 -28.79
C GLN A 271 3.74 8.52 -28.61
N LEU A 272 3.95 8.02 -27.39
CA LEU A 272 3.49 6.70 -26.98
C LEU A 272 2.07 6.81 -26.42
N LYS A 273 1.22 5.83 -26.71
CA LYS A 273 -0.20 5.82 -26.31
C LYS A 273 -0.43 4.65 -25.35
N LYS A 274 -1.38 4.84 -24.42
CA LYS A 274 -1.78 3.82 -23.42
C LYS A 274 -0.61 3.31 -22.57
N MET A 275 0.33 4.20 -22.24
CA MET A 275 1.44 3.90 -21.34
C MET A 275 1.01 4.02 -19.88
N LYS A 276 1.68 3.25 -19.02
CA LYS A 276 1.71 3.43 -17.57
C LYS A 276 2.57 4.63 -17.18
#